data_AF-A0A9E4SVX6-F1
#
_entry.id   AF-A0A9E4SVX6-F1
#
_cell.length_a   1.000
_cell.length_b   1.000
_cell.length_c   1.000
_cell.angle_alpha   90.00
_cell.angle_beta   90.00
_cell.angle_gamma   90.00
#
_symmetry.space_group_name_H-M   'P 1'
#
loop_
_entity.id
_entity.type
_entity.pdbx_description
1 polymer ?
#
loop_
_entity_poly.entity_id
_entity_poly.type
_entity_poly.pdbx_seq_one_letter_code
_entity_poly.pdbx_strand_id
1 'polypeptide(L)'
;MASETSVVTPQRFQEGFSYADYMDQIKVNKARFEGFYKFQIKTEDAAALKELASRKGGPAKMLVLGEDWCGDVIRGLPMLARVAEVAGLDMKIFPRDQHHDIMNEFLKEGQWMSIPVAVFYTADHEYICHWIERPVIAEKEMEEIGEAIKAENPEINDQDYGRERRARTAARSEFWQQASVDELKELLNKSIG
;
A
#
# COMPACT_ATOMS: atom_id res chain seq x y z
N MET A 1 11.09 -3.27 16.43
CA MET A 1 10.76 -4.44 17.28
C MET A 1 9.34 -4.23 17.72
N ALA A 2 8.38 -4.99 17.17
CA ALA A 2 7.03 -5.02 17.74
C ALA A 2 7.17 -5.46 19.20
N SER A 3 6.55 -4.73 20.13
CA SER A 3 6.61 -5.06 21.56
C SER A 3 6.08 -6.49 21.79
N GLU A 4 6.42 -7.12 22.91
CA GLU A 4 6.04 -8.52 23.23
C GLU A 4 4.52 -8.80 23.21
N THR A 5 3.67 -7.80 22.94
CA THR A 5 2.29 -8.00 22.47
C THR A 5 1.92 -6.85 21.52
N SER A 6 1.69 -7.14 20.23
CA SER A 6 1.18 -6.14 19.27
C SER A 6 -0.21 -5.65 19.69
N VAL A 7 -0.50 -4.36 19.48
CA VAL A 7 -1.83 -3.77 19.71
C VAL A 7 -2.86 -4.24 18.69
N VAL A 8 -2.43 -4.91 17.61
CA VAL A 8 -3.29 -5.51 16.58
C VAL A 8 -3.62 -6.95 16.97
N THR A 9 -4.54 -7.12 17.91
CA THR A 9 -5.06 -8.45 18.27
C THR A 9 -5.95 -9.02 17.16
N PRO A 10 -6.23 -10.34 17.14
CA PRO A 10 -7.18 -10.93 16.19
C PRO A 10 -8.56 -10.27 16.23
N GLN A 11 -9.03 -9.86 17.42
CA GLN A 11 -10.30 -9.17 17.61
C GLN A 11 -10.25 -7.77 17.01
N ARG A 12 -9.18 -7.01 17.31
CA ARG A 12 -9.03 -5.65 16.80
C ARG A 12 -8.89 -5.62 15.29
N PHE A 13 -8.18 -6.59 14.71
CA PHE A 13 -8.07 -6.73 13.26
C PHE A 13 -9.45 -6.77 12.58
N GLN A 14 -10.44 -7.44 13.18
CA GLN A 14 -11.80 -7.54 12.63
C GLN A 14 -12.59 -6.22 12.69
N GLU A 15 -12.14 -5.23 13.47
CA GLU A 15 -12.76 -3.90 13.53
C GLU A 15 -12.45 -3.04 12.30
N GLY A 16 -11.43 -3.41 11.52
CA GLY A 16 -11.06 -2.69 10.30
C GLY A 16 -12.09 -2.82 9.19
N PHE A 17 -12.10 -1.83 8.31
CA PHE A 17 -13.02 -1.79 7.17
C PHE A 17 -12.67 -2.84 6.14
N SER A 18 -13.69 -3.43 5.51
CA SER A 18 -13.49 -4.03 4.19
C SER A 18 -13.12 -2.94 3.18
N TYR A 19 -12.61 -3.31 2.00
CA TYR A 19 -12.36 -2.33 0.94
C TYR A 19 -13.63 -1.59 0.53
N ALA A 20 -14.76 -2.28 0.43
CA ALA A 20 -16.04 -1.66 0.09
C ALA A 20 -16.48 -0.64 1.15
N ASP A 21 -16.43 -1.01 2.44
CA ASP A 21 -16.82 -0.11 3.53
C ASP A 21 -15.88 1.10 3.64
N TYR A 22 -14.58 0.90 3.39
CA TYR A 22 -13.62 1.99 3.33
C TYR A 22 -13.97 2.98 2.21
N MET A 23 -14.29 2.48 1.01
CA MET A 23 -14.71 3.29 -0.14
C MET A 23 -16.01 4.06 0.09
N ASP A 24 -16.86 3.63 1.03
CA ASP A 24 -18.06 4.38 1.42
C ASP A 24 -17.76 5.50 2.43
N GLN A 25 -16.62 5.44 3.12
CA GLN A 25 -16.21 6.45 4.11
C GLN A 25 -15.25 7.51 3.57
N ILE A 26 -14.58 7.25 2.45
CA ILE A 26 -13.67 8.24 1.86
C ILE A 26 -14.43 9.52 1.50
N LYS A 27 -13.87 10.65 1.90
CA LYS A 27 -14.41 12.00 1.75
C LYS A 27 -13.79 12.71 0.56
N VAL A 28 -12.56 12.36 0.20
CA VAL A 28 -11.82 12.95 -0.92
C VAL A 28 -11.25 11.88 -1.84
N ASN A 29 -10.98 12.26 -3.09
CA ASN A 29 -10.33 11.42 -4.11
C ASN A 29 -11.05 10.11 -4.48
N LYS A 30 -12.32 9.90 -4.13
CA LYS A 30 -13.10 8.66 -4.45
C LYS A 30 -12.96 8.20 -5.90
N ALA A 31 -13.18 9.09 -6.86
CA ALA A 31 -13.05 8.77 -8.29
C ALA A 31 -11.62 8.30 -8.68
N ARG A 32 -10.59 8.77 -7.98
CA ARG A 32 -9.20 8.34 -8.21
C ARG A 32 -8.95 6.95 -7.65
N PHE A 33 -9.45 6.65 -6.44
CA PHE A 33 -9.43 5.28 -5.90
C PHE A 33 -10.11 4.30 -6.86
N GLU A 34 -11.33 4.64 -7.31
CA GLU A 34 -12.07 3.83 -8.29
C GLU A 34 -11.30 3.65 -9.60
N GLY A 35 -10.62 4.70 -10.06
CA GLY A 35 -9.74 4.66 -11.23
C GLY A 35 -8.57 3.68 -11.05
N PHE A 36 -7.82 3.81 -9.96
CA PHE A 36 -6.66 2.95 -9.67
C PHE A 36 -7.04 1.51 -9.33
N TYR A 37 -8.27 1.27 -8.86
CA TYR A 37 -8.82 -0.08 -8.65
C TYR A 37 -9.09 -0.83 -9.95
N LYS A 38 -9.10 -0.16 -11.11
CA LYS A 38 -9.18 -0.83 -12.42
C LYS A 38 -7.92 -1.60 -12.78
N PHE A 39 -6.81 -1.37 -12.07
CA PHE A 39 -5.59 -2.16 -12.19
C PHE A 39 -5.89 -3.65 -12.13
N GLN A 40 -5.26 -4.42 -13.02
CA GLN A 40 -5.41 -5.86 -13.12
C GLN A 40 -4.09 -6.52 -12.76
N ILE A 41 -4.13 -7.44 -11.79
CA ILE A 41 -2.98 -8.31 -11.50
C ILE A 41 -2.79 -9.25 -12.69
N LYS A 42 -1.56 -9.36 -13.18
CA LYS A 42 -1.24 -10.29 -14.26
C LYS A 42 -1.51 -11.73 -13.84
N THR A 43 -1.83 -12.60 -14.78
CA THR A 43 -2.22 -13.99 -14.50
C THR A 43 -1.12 -14.75 -13.75
N GLU A 44 0.13 -14.58 -14.17
CA GLU A 44 1.31 -15.18 -13.53
C GLU A 44 1.52 -14.67 -12.10
N ASP A 45 1.26 -13.39 -11.86
CA ASP A 45 1.39 -12.78 -10.53
C ASP A 45 0.28 -13.26 -9.60
N ALA A 46 -0.95 -13.35 -10.11
CA ALA A 46 -2.08 -13.91 -9.37
C ALA A 46 -1.83 -15.37 -8.99
N ALA A 47 -1.24 -16.16 -9.89
CA ALA A 47 -0.87 -17.54 -9.60
C ALA A 47 0.23 -17.63 -8.53
N ALA A 48 1.27 -16.79 -8.63
CA ALA A 48 2.34 -16.73 -7.63
C ALA A 48 1.81 -16.31 -6.24
N LEU A 49 0.96 -15.29 -6.18
CA LEU A 49 0.36 -14.82 -4.93
C LEU A 49 -0.52 -15.88 -4.27
N LYS A 50 -1.33 -16.61 -5.05
CA LYS A 50 -2.12 -17.75 -4.54
C LYS A 50 -1.24 -18.88 -4.02
N GLU A 51 -0.15 -19.18 -4.73
CA GLU A 51 0.80 -20.19 -4.30
C GLU A 51 1.45 -19.81 -2.96
N LEU A 52 1.94 -18.57 -2.84
CA LEU A 52 2.49 -18.04 -1.58
C LEU A 52 1.49 -18.13 -0.42
N ALA A 53 0.24 -17.74 -0.64
CA ALA A 53 -0.84 -17.82 0.35
C ALA A 53 -1.16 -19.27 0.77
N SER A 54 -0.98 -20.24 -0.13
CA SER A 54 -1.25 -21.66 0.15
C SER A 54 -0.15 -22.37 0.96
N ARG A 55 1.03 -21.76 1.09
CA ARG A 55 2.15 -22.34 1.85
C ARG A 55 1.83 -22.40 3.34
N LYS A 56 2.45 -23.36 4.04
CA LYS A 56 2.37 -23.42 5.51
C LYS A 56 3.00 -22.15 6.11
N GLY A 57 2.24 -21.40 6.90
CA GLY A 57 2.67 -20.10 7.42
C GLY A 57 2.63 -18.98 6.37
N GLY A 58 1.97 -19.21 5.23
CA GLY A 58 1.73 -18.19 4.21
C GLY A 58 0.76 -17.10 4.70
N PRO A 59 0.69 -15.97 3.97
CA PRO A 59 -0.23 -14.90 4.28
C PRO A 59 -1.68 -15.36 4.12
N ALA A 60 -2.50 -15.06 5.13
CA ALA A 60 -3.96 -15.24 5.08
C ALA A 60 -4.71 -13.94 5.41
N LYS A 61 -4.05 -12.98 6.04
CA LYS A 61 -4.62 -11.70 6.46
C LYS A 61 -3.72 -10.55 6.04
N MET A 62 -4.33 -9.41 5.74
CA MET A 62 -3.62 -8.17 5.42
C MET A 62 -4.27 -6.99 6.14
N LEU A 63 -3.54 -6.34 7.04
CA LEU A 63 -3.94 -5.05 7.61
C LEU A 63 -3.37 -3.94 6.73
N VAL A 64 -4.20 -2.94 6.39
CA VAL A 64 -3.74 -1.76 5.66
C VAL A 64 -4.03 -0.48 6.42
N LEU A 65 -3.00 0.33 6.68
CA LEU A 65 -3.16 1.71 7.16
C LEU A 65 -3.16 2.65 5.98
N GLY A 66 -4.11 3.59 5.93
CA GLY A 66 -4.17 4.55 4.84
C GLY A 66 -5.15 5.69 5.08
N GLU A 67 -4.96 6.77 4.32
CA GLU A 67 -5.82 7.95 4.34
C GLU A 67 -6.14 8.40 2.91
N ASP A 68 -7.39 8.83 2.70
CA ASP A 68 -7.95 9.13 1.39
C ASP A 68 -7.37 10.40 0.73
N TRP A 69 -6.70 11.24 1.52
CA TRP A 69 -6.00 12.43 1.05
C TRP A 69 -4.59 12.14 0.55
N CYS A 70 -4.00 11.00 0.89
CA CYS A 70 -2.60 10.70 0.59
C CYS A 70 -2.44 10.19 -0.85
N GLY A 71 -1.56 10.84 -1.62
CA GLY A 71 -1.28 10.49 -3.02
C GLY A 71 -0.85 9.04 -3.24
N ASP A 72 -0.07 8.49 -2.31
CA ASP A 72 0.42 7.11 -2.37
C ASP A 72 -0.64 6.10 -1.96
N VAL A 73 -1.49 6.43 -0.99
CA VAL A 73 -2.63 5.58 -0.60
C VAL A 73 -3.63 5.47 -1.75
N ILE A 74 -3.97 6.60 -2.39
CA ILE A 74 -4.91 6.62 -3.53
C ILE A 74 -4.45 5.69 -4.65
N ARG A 75 -3.13 5.51 -4.85
CA ARG A 75 -2.56 4.61 -5.87
C ARG A 75 -2.40 3.17 -5.35
N GLY A 76 -1.83 3.03 -4.16
CA GLY A 76 -1.37 1.77 -3.60
C GLY A 76 -2.46 0.95 -2.95
N LEU A 77 -3.39 1.57 -2.22
CA LEU A 77 -4.44 0.84 -1.49
C LEU A 77 -5.39 0.07 -2.43
N PRO A 78 -5.85 0.64 -3.57
CA PRO A 78 -6.61 -0.15 -4.55
C PRO A 78 -5.83 -1.34 -5.12
N MET A 79 -4.51 -1.20 -5.33
CA MET A 79 -3.66 -2.30 -5.78
C MET A 79 -3.54 -3.37 -4.70
N LEU A 80 -3.35 -2.99 -3.44
CA LEU A 80 -3.34 -3.93 -2.31
C LEU A 80 -4.67 -4.69 -2.21
N ALA A 81 -5.81 -4.03 -2.42
CA ALA A 81 -7.10 -4.70 -2.48
C ALA A 81 -7.15 -5.76 -3.59
N ARG A 82 -6.63 -5.47 -4.78
CA ARG A 82 -6.51 -6.46 -5.86
C ARG A 82 -5.61 -7.63 -5.49
N VAL A 83 -4.48 -7.37 -4.82
CA VAL A 83 -3.60 -8.42 -4.30
C VAL A 83 -4.36 -9.33 -3.32
N ALA A 84 -5.10 -8.73 -2.38
CA ALA A 84 -5.92 -9.49 -1.41
C ALA A 84 -6.96 -10.37 -2.10
N GLU A 85 -7.68 -9.81 -3.08
CA GLU A 85 -8.73 -10.51 -3.83
C GLU A 85 -8.18 -11.73 -4.57
N VAL A 86 -7.07 -11.57 -5.30
CA VAL A 86 -6.51 -12.69 -6.08
C VAL A 86 -5.85 -13.73 -5.19
N ALA A 87 -5.22 -13.32 -4.09
CA ALA A 87 -4.55 -14.24 -3.16
C ALA A 87 -5.53 -14.90 -2.15
N GLY A 88 -6.75 -14.36 -2.01
CA GLY A 88 -7.74 -14.84 -1.04
C GLY A 88 -7.44 -14.42 0.40
N LEU A 89 -6.86 -13.23 0.61
CA LEU A 89 -6.53 -12.71 1.92
C LEU A 89 -7.73 -11.97 2.54
N ASP A 90 -7.94 -12.14 3.85
CA ASP A 90 -8.84 -11.26 4.62
C ASP A 90 -8.14 -9.90 4.79
N MET A 91 -8.62 -8.88 4.09
CA MET A 91 -8.05 -7.53 4.15
C MET A 91 -8.89 -6.60 5.02
N LYS A 92 -8.21 -5.88 5.93
CA LYS A 92 -8.81 -4.92 6.85
C LYS A 92 -8.09 -3.59 6.81
N ILE A 93 -8.84 -2.50 6.62
CA ILE A 93 -8.28 -1.15 6.46
C ILE A 93 -8.57 -0.31 7.69
N PHE A 94 -7.55 0.40 8.16
CA PHE A 94 -7.61 1.31 9.30
C PHE A 94 -7.18 2.72 8.88
N PRO A 95 -8.02 3.76 9.10
CA PRO A 95 -7.60 5.14 8.95
C PRO A 95 -6.45 5.45 9.92
N ARG A 96 -5.27 5.78 9.38
CA ARG A 96 -4.05 6.03 10.16
C ARG A 96 -4.28 7.09 11.24
N ASP A 97 -4.95 8.18 10.89
CA ASP A 97 -5.09 9.36 11.75
C ASP A 97 -5.94 9.07 13.01
N GLN A 98 -6.69 7.96 13.01
CA GLN A 98 -7.46 7.46 14.16
C GLN A 98 -6.77 6.29 14.88
N HIS A 99 -5.70 5.73 14.31
CA HIS A 99 -5.03 4.50 14.76
C HIS A 99 -3.51 4.69 14.84
N HIS A 100 -3.07 5.79 15.45
CA HIS A 100 -1.64 6.09 15.61
C HIS A 100 -0.90 5.03 16.43
N ASP A 101 -1.56 4.34 17.35
CA ASP A 101 -0.98 3.25 18.11
C ASP A 101 -0.60 2.05 17.22
N ILE A 102 -1.45 1.69 16.25
CA ILE A 102 -1.10 0.70 15.22
C ILE A 102 0.03 1.23 14.33
N MET A 103 -0.09 2.48 13.86
CA MET A 103 0.92 3.09 12.98
C MET A 103 2.32 3.14 13.63
N ASN A 104 2.41 3.38 14.94
CA ASN A 104 3.67 3.43 15.67
C ASN A 104 4.42 2.07 15.69
N GLU A 105 3.75 0.95 15.42
CA GLU A 105 4.42 -0.35 15.27
C GLU A 105 5.16 -0.49 13.93
N PHE A 106 4.77 0.28 12.92
CA PHE A 106 5.19 0.11 11.52
C PHE A 106 5.76 1.40 10.89
N LEU A 107 6.56 2.14 11.64
CA LEU A 107 7.20 3.35 11.16
C LEU A 107 8.24 3.06 10.06
N LYS A 108 8.18 3.79 8.95
CA LYS A 108 9.22 3.76 7.91
C LYS A 108 10.53 4.24 8.52
N GLU A 109 11.56 3.38 8.43
CA GLU A 109 12.88 3.60 9.03
C GLU A 109 12.84 3.87 10.55
N GLY A 110 11.77 3.44 11.24
CA GLY A 110 11.59 3.71 12.66
C GLY A 110 11.26 5.17 13.00
N GLN A 111 10.99 6.01 12.00
CA GLN A 111 10.82 7.46 12.18
C GLN A 111 9.51 8.00 11.61
N TRP A 112 9.12 7.55 10.42
CA TRP A 112 8.06 8.20 9.65
C TRP A 112 6.77 7.39 9.63
N MET A 113 5.65 8.06 9.89
CA MET A 113 4.30 7.50 9.75
C MET A 113 3.83 7.48 8.27
N SER A 114 4.68 6.91 7.41
CA SER A 114 4.41 6.79 5.97
C SER A 114 3.27 5.82 5.69
N ILE A 115 2.45 6.15 4.69
CA ILE A 115 1.27 5.37 4.29
C ILE A 115 1.19 5.26 2.76
N PRO A 116 0.58 4.19 2.22
CA PRO A 116 -0.06 3.09 2.94
C PRO A 116 0.94 2.16 3.62
N VAL A 117 0.54 1.50 4.70
CA VAL A 117 1.29 0.35 5.26
C VAL A 117 0.46 -0.89 5.00
N ALA A 118 1.04 -1.94 4.43
CA ALA A 118 0.41 -3.25 4.30
C ALA A 118 1.14 -4.26 5.18
N VAL A 119 0.48 -4.80 6.20
CA VAL A 119 1.02 -5.79 7.15
C VAL A 119 0.38 -7.13 6.88
N PHE A 120 1.21 -8.17 6.69
CA PHE A 120 0.76 -9.51 6.38
C PHE A 120 0.86 -10.42 7.60
N TYR A 121 -0.17 -11.21 7.83
CA TYR A 121 -0.23 -12.20 8.91
C TYR A 121 -0.63 -13.57 8.39
N THR A 122 -0.24 -14.60 9.13
CA THR A 122 -0.74 -15.96 8.96
C THR A 122 -2.21 -16.07 9.36
N ALA A 123 -2.84 -17.22 9.10
CA ALA A 123 -4.20 -17.51 9.56
C ALA A 123 -4.34 -17.37 11.10
N ASP A 124 -3.32 -17.82 11.83
CA ASP A 124 -3.25 -17.77 13.30
C ASP A 124 -2.87 -16.39 13.84
N HIS A 125 -2.79 -15.37 12.98
CA HIS A 125 -2.48 -13.98 13.33
C HIS A 125 -1.01 -13.72 13.72
N GLU A 126 -0.11 -14.60 13.31
CA GLU A 126 1.33 -14.38 13.45
C GLU A 126 1.83 -13.41 12.37
N TYR A 127 2.64 -12.43 12.76
CA TYR A 127 3.22 -11.46 11.84
C TYR A 127 4.21 -12.12 10.86
N ILE A 128 4.12 -11.76 9.58
CA ILE A 128 5.02 -12.23 8.51
C ILE A 128 5.98 -11.11 8.10
N CYS A 129 5.43 -10.05 7.52
CA CYS A 129 6.18 -8.91 6.98
C CYS A 129 5.26 -7.69 6.82
N HIS A 130 5.85 -6.54 6.50
CA HIS A 130 5.09 -5.37 6.08
C HIS A 130 5.79 -4.61 4.94
N TRP A 131 4.99 -3.99 4.09
CA TRP A 131 5.41 -3.12 3.00
C TRP A 131 4.90 -1.70 3.25
N ILE A 132 5.71 -0.68 2.92
CA ILE A 132 5.40 0.71 3.26
C ILE A 132 5.49 1.60 2.02
N GLU A 133 4.44 2.40 1.84
CA GLU A 133 4.32 3.59 1.02
C GLU A 133 4.30 3.35 -0.50
N ARG A 134 5.44 2.95 -1.08
CA ARG A 134 5.62 2.88 -2.53
C ARG A 134 6.82 1.99 -2.86
N PRO A 135 6.92 1.45 -4.09
CA PRO A 135 8.07 0.66 -4.48
C PRO A 135 9.30 1.55 -4.66
N VAL A 136 10.48 0.97 -4.50
CA VAL A 136 11.77 1.68 -4.55
C VAL A 136 11.92 2.45 -5.87
N ILE A 137 11.47 1.86 -6.98
CA ILE A 137 11.52 2.52 -8.29
C ILE A 137 10.63 3.78 -8.35
N ALA A 138 9.49 3.80 -7.65
CA ALA A 138 8.61 4.96 -7.62
C ALA A 138 9.21 6.12 -6.82
N GLU A 139 9.92 5.84 -5.73
CA GLU A 139 10.64 6.86 -4.97
C GLU A 139 11.65 7.58 -5.88
N LYS A 140 12.50 6.79 -6.55
CA LYS A 140 13.52 7.30 -7.48
C LYS A 140 12.91 8.10 -8.63
N GLU A 141 11.91 7.56 -9.31
CA GLU A 141 11.30 8.25 -10.45
C GLU A 141 10.56 9.52 -10.03
N MET A 142 9.99 9.58 -8.82
CA MET A 142 9.36 10.81 -8.32
C MET A 142 10.37 11.93 -8.04
N GLU A 143 11.57 11.57 -7.57
CA GLU A 143 12.68 12.50 -7.42
C GLU A 143 13.12 13.03 -8.80
N GLU A 144 13.41 12.13 -9.75
CA GLU A 144 13.82 12.47 -11.11
C GLU A 144 12.77 13.33 -11.84
N ILE A 145 11.48 13.02 -11.69
CA ILE A 145 10.37 13.85 -12.21
C ILE A 145 10.41 15.26 -11.60
N GLY A 146 10.64 15.34 -10.29
CA GLY A 146 10.70 16.62 -9.58
C GLY A 146 11.87 17.49 -10.04
N GLU A 147 13.03 16.89 -10.25
CA GLU A 147 14.22 17.55 -10.79
C GLU A 147 14.01 18.00 -12.23
N ALA A 148 13.46 17.14 -13.08
CA ALA A 148 13.19 17.45 -14.49
C ALA A 148 12.25 18.64 -14.64
N ILE A 149 11.14 18.70 -13.88
CA ILE A 149 10.20 19.84 -13.92
C ILE A 149 10.91 21.15 -13.58
N LYS A 150 11.77 21.16 -12.55
CA LYS A 150 12.52 22.36 -12.14
C LYS A 150 13.60 22.73 -13.16
N ALA A 151 14.24 21.76 -13.79
CA ALA A 151 15.23 22.01 -14.83
C ALA A 151 14.59 22.59 -16.10
N GLU A 152 13.40 22.10 -16.49
CA GLU A 152 12.63 22.59 -17.63
C GLU A 152 12.05 23.99 -17.40
N ASN A 153 11.67 24.32 -16.16
CA ASN A 153 11.17 25.64 -15.79
C ASN A 153 11.69 26.06 -14.39
N PRO A 154 12.87 26.70 -14.31
CA PRO A 154 13.48 27.11 -13.04
C PRO A 154 12.65 28.10 -12.20
N GLU A 155 11.80 28.90 -12.86
CA GLU A 155 10.96 29.92 -12.24
C GLU A 155 9.51 29.42 -11.98
N ILE A 156 9.28 28.10 -12.05
CA ILE A 156 7.96 27.52 -11.83
C ILE A 156 7.45 27.81 -10.42
N ASN A 157 6.20 28.27 -10.32
CA ASN A 157 5.54 28.45 -9.03
C ASN A 157 5.07 27.11 -8.44
N ASP A 158 4.80 27.08 -7.13
CA ASP A 158 4.41 25.86 -6.41
C ASP A 158 3.12 25.20 -6.96
N GLN A 159 2.16 26.01 -7.42
CA GLN A 159 0.89 25.52 -7.92
C GLN A 159 1.07 24.74 -9.23
N ASP A 160 1.84 25.30 -10.15
CA ASP A 160 2.12 24.69 -11.45
C ASP A 160 3.11 23.53 -11.31
N TYR A 161 4.11 23.64 -10.43
CA TYR A 161 4.98 22.52 -10.07
C TYR A 161 4.16 21.33 -9.55
N GLY A 162 3.24 21.59 -8.62
CA GLY A 162 2.35 20.56 -8.09
C GLY A 162 1.47 19.93 -9.17
N ARG A 163 1.00 20.72 -10.15
CA ARG A 163 0.18 20.22 -11.26
C ARG A 163 0.99 19.32 -12.20
N GLU A 164 2.16 19.76 -12.63
CA GLU A 164 3.08 19.00 -13.47
C GLU A 164 3.51 17.70 -12.80
N ARG A 165 3.92 17.78 -11.53
CA ARG A 165 4.31 16.59 -10.76
C ARG A 165 3.16 15.61 -10.64
N ARG A 166 1.95 16.06 -10.33
CA ARG A 166 0.78 15.17 -10.28
C ARG A 166 0.48 14.52 -11.64
N ALA A 167 0.59 15.27 -12.74
CA ALA A 167 0.35 14.73 -14.08
C ALA A 167 1.39 13.67 -14.46
N ARG A 168 2.69 13.96 -14.30
CA ARG A 168 3.78 13.04 -14.65
C ARG A 168 3.79 11.80 -13.77
N THR A 169 3.56 11.95 -12.47
CA THR A 169 3.47 10.80 -11.55
C THR A 169 2.20 9.96 -11.79
N ALA A 170 1.08 10.57 -12.20
CA ALA A 170 -0.11 9.82 -12.59
C ALA A 170 0.14 8.97 -13.84
N ALA A 171 0.93 9.45 -14.81
CA ALA A 171 1.30 8.70 -16.01
C ALA A 171 2.17 7.46 -15.72
N ARG A 172 2.84 7.40 -14.56
CA ARG A 172 3.65 6.24 -14.11
C ARG A 172 2.88 5.26 -13.24
N SER A 173 1.65 5.59 -12.85
CA SER A 173 0.89 4.88 -11.82
C SER A 173 0.74 3.37 -12.06
N GLU A 174 0.35 2.95 -13.26
CA GLU A 174 0.18 1.52 -13.59
C GLU A 174 1.50 0.76 -13.50
N PHE A 175 2.60 1.35 -13.98
CA PHE A 175 3.93 0.78 -13.85
C PHE A 175 4.35 0.63 -12.38
N TRP A 176 4.08 1.65 -11.54
CA TRP A 176 4.37 1.57 -10.12
C TRP A 176 3.47 0.60 -9.36
N GLN A 177 2.20 0.45 -9.75
CA GLN A 177 1.32 -0.57 -9.18
C GLN A 177 1.89 -1.96 -9.49
N GLN A 178 2.31 -2.21 -10.72
CA GLN A 178 2.97 -3.47 -11.09
C GLN A 178 4.28 -3.69 -10.30
N ALA A 179 5.15 -2.69 -10.22
CA ALA A 179 6.40 -2.79 -9.45
C ALA A 179 6.14 -3.08 -7.96
N SER A 180 5.05 -2.53 -7.40
CA SER A 180 4.64 -2.84 -6.02
C SER A 180 4.24 -4.31 -5.87
N VAL A 181 3.52 -4.88 -6.84
CA VAL A 181 3.17 -6.32 -6.85
C VAL A 181 4.42 -7.18 -6.91
N ASP A 182 5.41 -6.78 -7.71
CA ASP A 182 6.68 -7.49 -7.82
C ASP A 182 7.44 -7.49 -6.48
N GLU A 183 7.60 -6.33 -5.86
CA GLU A 183 8.23 -6.21 -4.53
C GLU A 183 7.47 -6.97 -3.43
N LEU A 184 6.14 -6.95 -3.45
CA LEU A 184 5.31 -7.68 -2.49
C LEU A 184 5.54 -9.20 -2.58
N LYS A 185 5.59 -9.76 -3.80
CA LYS A 185 5.89 -11.19 -4.00
C LYS A 185 7.29 -11.53 -3.48
N GLU A 186 8.28 -10.70 -3.80
CA GLU A 186 9.67 -10.91 -3.35
C GLU A 186 9.77 -10.87 -1.82
N LEU A 187 9.15 -9.87 -1.21
CA LEU A 187 9.10 -9.70 0.25
C LEU A 187 8.44 -10.90 0.92
N LEU A 188 7.24 -11.28 0.47
CA LEU A 188 6.51 -12.43 1.01
C LEU A 188 7.31 -13.72 0.86
N ASN A 189 7.86 -13.98 -0.33
CA ASN A 189 8.65 -15.18 -0.58
C ASN A 189 9.90 -15.27 0.31
N LYS A 190 10.56 -14.13 0.59
CA LYS A 190 11.69 -14.07 1.53
C LYS A 190 11.29 -14.29 2.99
N SER A 191 10.08 -13.87 3.37
CA SER A 191 9.61 -13.93 4.75
C SER A 191 9.00 -15.27 5.16
N ILE A 192 8.51 -16.06 4.19
CA ILE A 192 7.92 -17.40 4.45
C ILE A 192 8.84 -18.56 4.02
N GLY A 193 9.96 -18.25 3.37
CA GLY A 193 10.95 -19.21 2.86
C GLY A 193 11.97 -19.66 3.90
#